data_AF-A0A7R9LYW2-F1
#
_entry.id   AF-A0A7R9LYW2-F1
#
_cell.length_a   1.000
_cell.length_b   1.000
_cell.length_c   1.000
_cell.angle_alpha   90.00
_cell.angle_beta   90.00
_cell.angle_gamma   90.00
#
_symmetry.space_group_name_H-M   'P 1'
#
loop_
_entity.id
_entity.type
_entity.pdbx_description
1 polymer ?
#
loop_
_entity_poly.entity_id
_entity_poly.type
_entity_poly.pdbx_seq_one_letter_code
_entity_poly.pdbx_strand_id
1 'polypeptide(L)'
;VTLSTIGYGDRVPITWLGKLISSLFTVLGVAIFALPAGIIGTGLALKVEEEERNQQRKKKKVAAAVLIQCMWRCYKANANYVAVSSFFKHKPMDLFKRHDYENIANKFVRLTKFFI
;
A
#
# COMPACT_ATOMS: atom_id res chain seq x y z
N VAL A 1 43.92 4.45 16.69
CA VAL A 1 44.21 4.94 15.31
C VAL A 1 44.37 3.81 14.28
N THR A 2 45.01 2.68 14.61
CA THR A 2 45.09 1.51 13.69
C THR A 2 43.75 0.79 13.50
N LEU A 3 42.92 0.72 14.55
CA LEU A 3 41.61 0.06 14.54
C LEU A 3 40.58 0.72 13.61
N SER A 4 40.71 2.02 13.37
CA SER A 4 39.85 2.81 12.48
C SER A 4 40.35 2.84 11.03
N THR A 5 41.24 1.91 10.65
CA THR A 5 41.88 1.78 9.33
C THR A 5 42.66 3.01 8.82
N ILE A 6 42.88 4.04 9.65
CA ILE A 6 43.61 5.27 9.25
C ILE A 6 45.12 5.02 9.21
N GLY A 7 45.66 4.35 10.24
CA GLY A 7 47.03 3.83 10.23
C GLY A 7 48.14 4.87 9.96
N TYR A 8 48.24 5.91 10.80
CA TYR A 8 49.29 6.95 10.66
C TYR A 8 50.74 6.42 10.71
N GLY A 9 50.97 5.24 11.32
CA GLY A 9 52.27 4.56 11.30
C GLY A 9 53.32 5.10 12.29
N ASP A 10 52.94 6.03 13.17
CA ASP A 10 53.79 6.63 14.21
C ASP A 10 54.17 5.66 15.33
N ARG A 11 53.28 4.71 15.65
CA ARG A 11 53.51 3.64 16.63
C ARG A 11 53.18 2.28 16.03
N VAL A 12 54.19 1.43 15.87
CA VAL A 12 54.07 0.10 15.28
C VAL A 12 54.75 -0.96 16.17
N PRO A 13 54.19 -2.18 16.29
CA PRO A 13 54.81 -3.24 17.05
C PRO A 13 56.11 -3.69 16.36
N ILE A 14 57.23 -3.63 17.08
CA ILE A 14 58.56 -3.97 16.57
C ILE A 14 58.79 -5.49 16.60
N THR A 15 58.23 -6.17 17.60
CA THR A 15 58.39 -7.60 17.84
C THR A 15 57.54 -8.45 16.90
N TRP A 16 58.06 -9.62 16.51
CA TRP A 16 57.34 -10.56 15.63
C TRP A 16 55.99 -11.01 16.22
N LEU A 17 55.97 -11.31 17.52
CA LEU A 17 54.75 -11.70 18.24
C LEU A 17 53.72 -10.56 18.27
N GLY A 18 54.19 -9.32 18.51
CA GLY A 18 53.33 -8.14 18.54
C GLY A 18 52.66 -7.85 17.20
N LYS A 19 53.35 -8.10 16.09
CA LYS A 19 52.79 -7.98 14.74
C LYS A 19 51.68 -9.01 14.47
N LEU A 20 51.85 -10.26 14.91
CA LEU A 20 50.83 -11.29 14.77
C LEU A 20 49.56 -10.97 15.57
N ILE A 21 49.70 -10.59 16.84
CA ILE A 21 48.57 -10.27 17.71
C ILE A 21 47.86 -9.00 17.21
N SER A 22 48.62 -7.97 16.80
CA SER A 22 48.06 -6.74 16.24
C SER A 22 47.30 -6.99 14.94
N SER A 23 47.79 -7.89 14.09
CA SER A 23 47.09 -8.27 12.85
C SER A 23 45.73 -8.90 13.16
N LEU A 24 45.71 -9.89 14.04
CA LEU A 24 44.48 -10.59 14.43
C LEU A 24 43.46 -9.63 15.08
N PHE A 25 43.92 -8.76 15.98
CA PHE A 25 43.05 -7.80 16.66
C PHE A 25 42.49 -6.73 15.71
N THR A 26 43.24 -6.37 14.66
CA THR A 26 42.78 -5.42 13.63
C THR A 26 41.66 -6.04 12.79
N VAL A 27 41.82 -7.30 12.36
CA VAL A 27 40.78 -8.02 11.59
C VAL A 27 39.48 -8.13 12.40
N LEU A 28 39.59 -8.52 13.68
CA LEU A 28 38.43 -8.61 14.58
C LEU A 28 37.81 -7.24 14.87
N GLY A 29 38.64 -6.21 15.09
CA GLY A 29 38.17 -4.85 15.33
C GLY A 29 37.36 -4.28 14.17
N VAL A 30 37.86 -4.44 12.94
CA VAL A 30 37.14 -3.99 11.73
C VAL A 30 35.84 -4.76 11.54
N ALA A 31 35.83 -6.06 11.81
CA ALA A 31 34.62 -6.87 11.71
C ALA A 31 33.51 -6.37 12.67
N ILE A 32 33.84 -6.07 13.92
CA ILE A 32 32.87 -5.57 14.92
C ILE A 32 32.35 -4.19 14.54
N PHE A 33 33.21 -3.30 14.04
CA PHE A 33 32.80 -1.96 13.58
C PHE A 33 31.95 -1.99 12.30
N ALA A 34 32.07 -3.02 11.46
CA ALA A 34 31.26 -3.19 10.26
C ALA A 34 29.83 -3.68 10.56
N LEU A 35 29.62 -4.40 11.67
CA LEU A 35 28.30 -4.93 12.06
C LEU A 35 27.19 -3.87 12.18
N PRO A 36 27.36 -2.73 12.89
CA PRO A 36 26.28 -1.74 12.99
C PRO A 36 25.87 -1.16 11.63
N ALA A 37 26.83 -0.91 10.74
CA ALA A 37 26.54 -0.46 9.38
C ALA A 37 25.79 -1.54 8.57
N GLY A 38 26.17 -2.81 8.71
CA GLY A 38 25.49 -3.93 8.07
C GLY A 38 24.05 -4.14 8.56
N ILE A 39 23.81 -4.00 9.87
CA ILE A 39 22.46 -4.14 10.46
C ILE A 39 21.53 -3.03 9.94
N ILE A 40 22.02 -1.79 9.87
CA ILE A 40 21.21 -0.67 9.37
C ILE A 40 20.92 -0.83 7.86
N GLY A 41 21.93 -1.19 7.06
CA GLY A 41 21.75 -1.39 5.63
C GLY A 41 20.74 -2.51 5.31
N THR A 42 20.84 -3.64 6.02
CA THR A 42 19.90 -4.75 5.85
C THR A 42 18.49 -4.41 6.35
N GLY A 43 18.36 -3.71 7.47
CA GLY A 43 17.06 -3.28 7.99
C GLY A 43 16.31 -2.33 7.05
N LEU A 44 17.02 -1.39 6.41
CA LEU A 44 16.42 -0.49 5.42
C LEU A 44 16.03 -1.22 4.13
N ALA A 45 16.88 -2.13 3.64
CA ALA A 45 16.59 -2.93 2.45
C ALA A 45 15.31 -3.78 2.63
N LEU A 46 15.18 -4.45 3.79
CA LEU A 46 13.99 -5.27 4.09
C LEU A 46 12.72 -4.42 4.25
N LYS A 47 12.83 -3.22 4.84
CA LYS A 47 11.68 -2.32 5.01
C LYS A 47 11.15 -1.80 3.67
N VAL A 48 12.03 -1.49 2.72
CA VAL A 48 11.65 -1.06 1.37
C VAL A 48 10.89 -2.19 0.65
N GLU A 49 11.40 -3.42 0.69
CA GLU A 49 10.73 -4.58 0.08
C GLU A 49 9.36 -4.85 0.72
N GLU A 50 9.26 -4.74 2.04
CA GLU A 50 7.99 -4.92 2.75
C GLU A 50 6.97 -3.83 2.40
N GLU A 51 7.42 -2.59 2.24
CA GLU A 51 6.56 -1.47 1.87
C GLU A 51 5.96 -1.65 0.46
N GLU A 52 6.75 -2.14 -0.50
CA GLU A 52 6.27 -2.50 -1.84
C GLU A 52 5.19 -3.60 -1.78
N ARG A 53 5.42 -4.65 -0.98
CA ARG A 53 4.41 -5.72 -0.77
C ARG A 53 3.15 -5.18 -0.11
N ASN A 54 3.27 -4.25 0.82
CA ASN A 54 2.14 -3.60 1.46
C ASN A 54 1.36 -2.70 0.50
N GLN A 55 2.02 -2.00 -0.43
CA GLN A 55 1.35 -1.25 -1.48
C GLN A 55 0.51 -2.16 -2.39
N GLN A 56 1.05 -3.33 -2.77
CA GLN A 56 0.29 -4.31 -3.55
C GLN A 56 -0.95 -4.81 -2.79
N ARG A 57 -0.83 -5.07 -1.49
CA ARG A 57 -1.97 -5.44 -0.64
C ARG A 57 -3.01 -4.31 -0.55
N LYS A 58 -2.58 -3.05 -0.42
CA LYS A 58 -3.49 -1.88 -0.42
C LYS A 58 -4.28 -1.79 -1.72
N LYS A 59 -3.64 -1.98 -2.89
CA LYS A 59 -4.32 -2.00 -4.20
C LYS A 59 -5.42 -3.07 -4.27
N LYS A 60 -5.13 -4.28 -3.78
CA LYS A 60 -6.11 -5.38 -3.73
C LYS A 60 -7.30 -5.07 -2.81
N LYS A 61 -7.06 -4.45 -1.65
CA LYS A 61 -8.13 -4.03 -0.73
C LYS A 61 -9.07 -2.99 -1.35
N VAL A 62 -8.52 -1.99 -2.05
CA VAL A 62 -9.30 -0.96 -2.72
C VAL A 62 -10.16 -1.56 -3.83
N ALA A 63 -9.58 -2.44 -4.66
CA ALA A 63 -10.34 -3.13 -5.71
C ALA A 63 -11.51 -3.95 -5.14
N ALA A 64 -11.28 -4.68 -4.04
CA ALA A 64 -12.35 -5.42 -3.36
C ALA A 64 -13.45 -4.49 -2.81
N ALA A 65 -13.08 -3.35 -2.22
CA ALA A 65 -14.05 -2.37 -1.74
C ALA A 65 -14.90 -1.81 -2.88
N VAL A 66 -14.30 -1.50 -4.03
CA VAL A 66 -15.04 -1.04 -5.23
C VAL A 66 -16.00 -2.10 -5.72
N LEU A 67 -15.60 -3.37 -5.77
CA LEU A 67 -16.49 -4.47 -6.19
C LEU A 67 -17.71 -4.57 -5.27
N ILE A 68 -17.50 -4.53 -3.95
CA ILE A 68 -18.58 -4.58 -2.97
C ILE A 68 -19.51 -3.36 -3.13
N GLN A 69 -18.95 -2.17 -3.33
CA GLN A 69 -19.73 -0.94 -3.56
C GLN A 69 -20.55 -1.02 -4.85
N CYS A 70 -19.96 -1.50 -5.95
CA CYS A 70 -20.66 -1.71 -7.21
C CYS A 70 -21.76 -2.77 -7.07
N MET A 71 -21.51 -3.86 -6.36
CA MET A 71 -22.53 -4.89 -6.10
C MET A 71 -23.71 -4.31 -5.33
N TRP A 72 -23.47 -3.54 -4.26
CA TRP A 72 -24.53 -2.88 -3.52
C TRP A 72 -25.30 -1.87 -4.37
N ARG A 73 -24.58 -1.07 -5.18
CA ARG A 73 -25.14 -0.13 -6.16
C ARG A 73 -26.11 -0.84 -7.11
N CYS A 74 -25.69 -1.97 -7.68
CA CYS A 74 -26.50 -2.79 -8.58
C CYS A 74 -27.72 -3.41 -7.86
N TYR A 75 -27.55 -3.94 -6.65
CA TYR A 75 -28.64 -4.51 -5.87
C TYR A 75 -29.73 -3.47 -5.56
N LYS A 76 -29.33 -2.27 -5.11
CA LYS A 76 -30.26 -1.16 -4.83
C LYS A 76 -30.95 -0.66 -6.10
N ALA A 77 -30.25 -0.60 -7.23
CA ALA A 77 -30.84 -0.24 -8.52
C ALA A 77 -31.89 -1.27 -8.97
N ASN A 78 -31.63 -2.57 -8.79
CA ASN A 78 -32.59 -3.63 -9.11
C ASN A 78 -33.85 -3.56 -8.24
N ALA A 79 -33.73 -3.37 -6.92
CA ALA A 79 -34.88 -3.18 -6.04
C ALA A 79 -35.75 -1.99 -6.47
N ASN A 80 -35.11 -0.89 -6.90
CA ASN A 80 -35.80 0.28 -7.40
C ASN A 80 -36.44 0.05 -8.79
N TYR A 81 -35.76 -0.67 -9.69
CA TYR A 81 -36.31 -1.06 -11.00
C TYR A 81 -37.53 -1.99 -10.87
N VAL A 82 -37.47 -2.97 -9.96
CA VAL A 82 -38.60 -3.88 -9.69
C VAL A 82 -39.79 -3.12 -9.10
N ALA A 83 -39.56 -2.18 -8.19
CA ALA A 83 -40.62 -1.34 -7.63
C ALA A 83 -41.29 -0.45 -8.71
N VAL A 84 -40.49 0.17 -9.59
CA VAL A 84 -41.02 1.00 -10.68
C VAL A 84 -41.72 0.14 -11.73
N SER A 85 -41.14 -0.97 -12.16
CA SER A 85 -41.76 -1.85 -13.17
C SER A 85 -43.05 -2.52 -12.68
N SER A 86 -43.17 -2.87 -11.39
CA SER A 86 -44.43 -3.37 -10.83
C SER A 86 -45.52 -2.29 -10.83
N PHE A 87 -45.15 -1.04 -10.54
CA PHE A 87 -46.07 0.11 -10.63
C PHE A 87 -46.60 0.30 -12.07
N PHE A 88 -45.74 0.17 -13.09
CA PHE A 88 -46.14 0.23 -14.49
C PHE A 88 -46.97 -0.97 -14.95
N LYS A 89 -46.80 -2.16 -14.36
CA LYS A 89 -47.56 -3.37 -14.71
C LYS A 89 -49.02 -3.30 -14.24
N HIS A 90 -49.33 -2.44 -13.27
CA HIS A 90 -50.65 -2.34 -12.65
C HIS A 90 -51.53 -1.18 -13.19
N LYS A 91 -51.02 -0.36 -14.13
CA LYS A 91 -51.82 0.66 -14.83
C LYS A 91 -51.60 0.58 -16.35
N PRO A 92 -52.65 0.45 -17.18
CA PRO A 92 -52.51 0.48 -18.63
C PRO A 92 -51.97 1.85 -19.10
N MET A 93 -51.26 1.83 -20.22
CA MET A 93 -50.39 2.89 -20.77
C MET A 93 -51.09 4.22 -21.15
N ASP A 94 -52.39 4.37 -20.87
CA ASP A 94 -53.19 5.50 -21.30
C ASP A 94 -53.46 6.46 -20.14
N LEU A 95 -52.43 7.19 -19.69
CA LEU A 95 -52.50 8.51 -18.98
C LEU A 95 -51.18 8.84 -18.25
N PHE A 96 -50.03 8.68 -18.90
CA PHE A 96 -48.78 9.16 -18.31
C PHE A 96 -48.55 10.63 -18.66
N LYS A 97 -49.00 11.53 -17.79
CA LYS A 97 -48.81 12.98 -17.95
C LYS A 97 -47.30 13.31 -17.83
N ARG A 98 -46.80 14.13 -18.75
CA ARG A 98 -45.38 14.53 -18.91
C ARG A 98 -44.66 14.94 -17.60
N HIS A 99 -45.41 15.41 -16.60
CA HIS A 99 -44.90 15.89 -15.32
C HIS A 99 -44.37 14.78 -14.39
N ASP A 100 -44.90 13.55 -14.46
CA ASP A 100 -44.47 12.45 -13.60
C ASP A 100 -43.19 11.77 -14.12
N TYR A 101 -42.97 11.78 -15.44
CA TYR A 101 -41.71 11.31 -16.05
C TYR A 101 -40.52 12.19 -15.68
N GLU A 102 -40.68 13.52 -15.71
CA GLU A 102 -39.66 14.47 -15.28
C GLU A 102 -39.26 14.26 -13.82
N ASN A 103 -40.22 14.01 -12.92
CA ASN A 103 -39.91 13.76 -11.51
C ASN A 103 -39.17 12.44 -11.29
N ILE A 104 -39.58 11.37 -11.97
CA ILE A 104 -38.92 10.05 -11.88
C ILE A 104 -37.52 10.11 -12.51
N ALA A 105 -37.39 10.75 -13.67
CA ALA A 105 -36.11 10.94 -14.36
C ALA A 105 -35.16 11.82 -13.54
N ASN A 106 -35.62 12.94 -12.99
CA ASN A 106 -34.81 13.80 -12.13
C ASN A 106 -34.41 13.10 -10.82
N LYS A 107 -35.25 12.22 -10.27
CA LYS A 107 -34.92 11.41 -9.09
C LYS A 107 -33.85 10.35 -9.43
N PHE A 108 -33.90 9.78 -10.63
CA PHE A 108 -32.87 8.89 -11.15
C PHE A 108 -31.55 9.62 -11.42
N VAL A 109 -31.60 10.78 -12.09
CA VAL A 109 -30.42 11.63 -12.40
C VAL A 109 -29.77 12.17 -11.12
N ARG A 110 -30.56 12.53 -10.09
CA ARG A 110 -30.03 12.88 -8.76
C ARG A 110 -29.33 11.70 -8.09
N LEU A 111 -29.87 10.49 -8.23
CA LEU A 111 -29.26 9.28 -7.68
C LEU A 111 -27.94 8.94 -8.39
N THR A 112 -27.82 9.16 -9.70
CA THR A 112 -26.54 9.01 -10.41
C THR A 112 -25.54 10.10 -10.05
N LYS A 113 -25.97 11.37 -9.89
CA LYS A 113 -25.10 12.48 -9.48
C LYS A 113 -24.60 12.40 -8.03
N PHE A 114 -25.26 11.65 -7.15
CA PHE A 114 -24.81 11.42 -5.77
C PHE A 114 -23.82 10.24 -5.66
N PHE A 115 -23.67 9.47 -6.74
CA PHE A 115 -22.89 8.23 -6.78
C PHE A 115 -21.56 8.37 -7.57
N ILE A 116 -21.36 9.50 -8.25
CA ILE A 116 -20.09 10.01 -8.81
C ILE A 116 -19.48 10.99 -7.81
#